data_AF-K1TUP7-F1
#
_entry.id   AF-K1TUP7-F1
#
_cell.length_a   1.000
_cell.length_b   1.000
_cell.length_c   1.000
_cell.angle_alpha   90.00
_cell.angle_beta   90.00
_cell.angle_gamma   90.00
#
_symmetry.space_group_name_H-M   'P 1'
#
loop_
_entity.id
_entity.type
_entity.pdbx_description
1 polymer ?
#
loop_
_entity_poly.entity_id
_entity_poly.type
_entity_poly.pdbx_seq_one_letter_code
_entity_poly.pdbx_strand_id
1 'polypeptide(L)' 'KVIETKEQPLDTDYHEAIAVIPAPNEALKGKILDCVQTGYILNDKVIRHAKVVVGE' A
#
# COMPACT_ATOMS: atom_id res chain seq x y z
N LYS A 1 -1.66 -0.10 15.73
CA LYS A 1 -1.01 0.98 14.96
C LYS A 1 -1.55 0.95 13.53
N VAL A 2 -1.60 2.10 12.88
CA VAL A 2 -2.01 2.21 11.47
C VAL A 2 -0.84 1.79 10.58
N ILE A 3 -1.12 1.05 9.50
CA ILE A 3 -0.12 0.71 8.48
C ILE A 3 0.08 1.95 7.60
N GLU A 4 1.32 2.42 7.50
CA GLU A 4 1.66 3.57 6.67
C GLU A 4 1.82 3.15 5.21
N THR A 5 1.04 3.77 4.33
CA THR A 5 0.97 3.40 2.91
C THR A 5 1.48 4.50 1.98
N LYS A 6 1.61 5.76 2.44
CA LYS A 6 1.95 6.88 1.57
C LYS A 6 3.43 6.83 1.18
N GLU A 7 3.70 6.89 -0.13
CA GLU A 7 5.05 6.95 -0.73
C GLU A 7 5.95 5.74 -0.41
N GLN A 8 5.38 4.69 0.18
CA GLN A 8 6.05 3.44 0.48
C GLN A 8 6.03 2.51 -0.76
N PRO A 9 7.05 1.67 -0.92
CA PRO A 9 6.97 0.55 -1.87
C PRO A 9 5.85 -0.41 -1.45
N LEU A 10 5.28 -1.12 -2.42
CA LEU A 10 4.34 -2.20 -2.09
C LEU A 10 5.06 -3.27 -1.26
N ASP A 11 4.50 -3.57 -0.09
CA ASP A 11 4.98 -4.63 0.79
C ASP A 11 3.84 -5.62 1.00
N THR A 12 3.97 -6.83 0.47
CA THR A 12 2.93 -7.85 0.51
C THR A 12 2.64 -8.38 1.91
N ASP A 13 3.55 -8.15 2.88
CA ASP A 13 3.33 -8.55 4.27
C ASP A 13 2.33 -7.62 4.98
N TYR A 14 2.19 -6.37 4.52
CA TYR A 14 1.36 -5.34 5.15
C TYR A 14 0.27 -4.76 4.22
N HIS A 15 0.44 -4.91 2.91
CA HIS A 15 -0.36 -4.26 1.89
C HIS A 15 -1.00 -5.28 0.93
N GLU A 16 -2.21 -4.98 0.50
CA GLU A 16 -2.95 -5.73 -0.51
C GLU A 16 -3.19 -4.81 -1.71
N ALA A 17 -2.54 -5.11 -2.85
CA ALA A 17 -2.73 -4.35 -4.08
C ALA A 17 -4.07 -4.74 -4.74
N ILE A 18 -5.01 -3.80 -4.79
CA ILE A 18 -6.34 -4.03 -5.40
C ILE A 18 -6.37 -3.67 -6.87
N ALA A 19 -5.57 -2.67 -7.25
CA ALA A 19 -5.51 -2.15 -8.60
C ALA A 19 -4.10 -1.68 -8.91
N VAL A 20 -3.74 -1.84 -10.17
CA VAL A 20 -2.48 -1.36 -10.74
C VAL A 20 -2.85 -0.37 -11.84
N ILE A 21 -2.33 0.85 -11.76
CA ILE A 21 -2.58 1.90 -12.75
C ILE A 21 -1.26 2.47 -13.26
N PRO A 22 -1.19 3.00 -14.49
CA PRO A 22 0.02 3.63 -14.98
C PRO A 22 0.50 4.72 -14.03
N ALA A 23 1.76 4.66 -13.59
CA ALA A 23 2.28 5.69 -12.71
C ALA A 23 2.30 7.06 -13.42
N PRO A 24 1.87 8.15 -12.74
CA PRO A 24 1.88 9.48 -13.34
C PRO A 24 3.30 10.04 -13.52
N ASN A 25 4.30 9.44 -12.87
CA ASN A 25 5.72 9.72 -13.07
C ASN A 25 6.57 8.45 -12.83
N GLU A 26 7.82 8.44 -13.33
CA GLU A 26 8.74 7.31 -13.10
C GLU A 26 9.10 7.09 -11.63
N ALA A 27 9.04 8.13 -10.79
CA ALA A 27 9.38 8.06 -9.38
C ALA A 27 8.35 7.30 -8.52
N LEU A 28 7.12 7.15 -9.04
CA LEU A 28 6.00 6.47 -8.42
C LEU A 28 5.75 5.07 -9.01
N LYS A 29 6.60 4.65 -9.96
CA LYS A 29 6.61 3.30 -10.51
C LYS A 29 6.92 2.29 -9.40
N GLY A 30 6.04 1.30 -9.21
CA GLY A 30 6.13 0.29 -8.16
C GLY A 30 5.82 0.78 -6.73
N LYS A 31 5.34 2.03 -6.57
CA LYS A 31 4.96 2.59 -5.28
C LYS A 31 3.44 2.63 -5.10
N ILE A 32 3.03 2.75 -3.85
CA ILE A 32 1.64 2.98 -3.49
C ILE A 32 1.26 4.41 -3.87
N LEU A 33 0.29 4.53 -4.77
CA LEU A 33 -0.29 5.80 -5.21
C LEU A 33 -1.41 6.25 -4.27
N ASP A 34 -2.26 5.31 -3.87
CA ASP A 34 -3.40 5.61 -3.02
C ASP A 34 -3.74 4.45 -2.07
N CYS A 35 -4.35 4.80 -0.94
CA CYS A 35 -4.86 3.87 0.05
C CYS A 35 -6.39 3.97 0.10
N VAL A 36 -7.04 2.98 -0.51
CA VAL A 36 -8.50 2.86 -0.50
C VAL A 36 -9.00 2.47 0.90
N GLN A 37 -8.21 1.65 1.61
CA GLN A 37 -8.58 1.20 2.95
C GLN A 37 -7.37 1.08 3.86
N THR A 38 -7.44 1.77 4.99
CA THR A 38 -6.40 1.77 6.01
C THR A 38 -6.24 0.38 6.64
N GLY A 39 -4.99 -0.10 6.66
CA GLY A 39 -4.61 -1.33 7.35
C GLY A 39 -4.24 -1.09 8.81
N TYR A 40 -4.28 -2.16 9.62
CA TYR A 40 -3.99 -2.09 11.05
C TYR A 40 -3.14 -3.27 11.51
N ILE A 41 -2.20 -2.96 12.40
CA ILE A 41 -1.37 -3.91 13.15
C ILE A 41 -1.64 -3.83 14.64
N LEU A 42 -1.64 -4.97 15.33
CA LEU A 42 -1.73 -5.07 16.80
C LEU A 42 -0.68 -6.06 17.27
N ASN A 43 0.17 -5.64 18.22
CA ASN A 43 1.28 -6.43 18.74
C ASN A 43 2.12 -7.06 17.61
N ASP A 44 2.48 -6.23 16.62
CA ASP A 44 3.29 -6.58 15.45
C ASP A 44 2.68 -7.64 14.52
N LYS A 45 1.42 -8.01 14.75
CA LYS A 45 0.65 -8.88 13.86
C LYS A 45 -0.30 -8.04 13.02
N VAL A 46 -0.35 -8.33 11.73
CA VAL A 46 -1.34 -7.74 10.82
C VAL A 46 -2.70 -8.29 11.15
N ILE A 47 -3.60 -7.40 11.56
CA ILE A 47 -5.02 -7.73 11.77
C ILE A 47 -5.79 -7.48 10.47
N ARG A 48 -5.32 -6.52 9.68
CA ARG A 48 -5.90 -6.14 8.40
C ARG A 48 -4.85 -5.51 7.50
N HIS A 49 -4.66 -6.07 6.32
CA HIS A 49 -3.81 -5.48 5.29
C HIS A 49 -4.41 -4.18 4.78
N ALA A 50 -3.58 -3.19 4.50
CA ALA A 50 -4.04 -1.95 3.88
C ALA A 50 -4.32 -2.22 2.40
N LYS A 51 -5.49 -1.82 1.91
CA LYS A 51 -5.83 -2.01 0.50
C LYS A 51 -5.35 -0.79 -0.30
N VAL A 52 -4.46 -1.02 -1.25
CA VAL A 52 -3.70 0.04 -1.93
C VAL A 52 -3.75 -0.08 -3.44
N VAL A 53 -3.60 1.06 -4.11
CA VAL A 53 -3.42 1.16 -5.56
C VAL A 53 -1.94 1.38 -5.84
N VAL A 54 -1.38 0.59 -6.76
CA VAL A 54 0.04 0.61 -7.08
C VAL A 54 0.24 1.21 -8.47
N GLY A 55 1.29 2.03 -8.62
CA GLY A 55 1.74 2.50 -9.92
C GLY A 55 2.52 1.43 -10.67
N GLU A 56 2.13 1.08 -11.89
CA GLU A 56 2.96 0.28 -12.81
C GLU A 56 4.02 1.11 -13.51
#